data_AF-A0A1F6NAT9-F1
#
_entry.id   AF-A0A1F6NAT9-F1
#
_cell.length_a   1.000
_cell.length_b   1.000
_cell.length_c   1.000
_cell.angle_alpha   90.00
_cell.angle_beta   90.00
_cell.angle_gamma   90.00
#
_symmetry.space_group_name_H-M   'P 1'
#
loop_
_entity.id
_entity.type
_entity.pdbx_description
1 polymer ?
#
loop_
_entity_poly.entity_id
_entity_poly.type
_entity_poly.pdbx_seq_one_letter_code
_entity_poly.pdbx_strand_id
1 'polypeptide(L)'
;MKARVFSLYIVVIILFFNTSPVIAETITCSANTTDQCTKIDRKCSVADDCVNNIGKSLCSNGYCYLDEAAKLEYERNRTSFVWGLVTFQNDLDVKLKPPVLQIKFPGLEFSDTKQSLDADGYINIPYIGEFITALYKYGIALASIIAVVLIIKNGVKIILSAGGDEKLESYHQIGQIMIGLIILWGSYAFLYTISPNLVQFKPLRIQYIEPPTIEYEPDSVEGGTVAKTVSVAGTNLRSGARVTVAEEFVLPLQLAAIELTKQSVLLYITSGFRSIQSQIEQIKDNCLNPPGSKTCNHKPGKPNTCILQNKDPTKCPHTTGRAIDAWGFRNGEQCISRAECIKNMVKCRENECQAAVIAEMRRQGFCNIPSEAWHFEKPAMSANCT
;
A
#
# COMPACT_ATOMS: atom_id res chain seq x y z
N MET A 1 9.44 -38.82 51.55
CA MET A 1 9.77 -39.23 50.15
C MET A 1 8.77 -38.57 49.19
N LYS A 2 8.84 -37.24 49.00
CA LYS A 2 7.83 -36.45 48.23
C LYS A 2 8.45 -35.35 47.36
N ALA A 3 9.68 -35.53 46.88
CA ALA A 3 10.41 -34.49 46.13
C ALA A 3 10.83 -34.89 44.70
N ARG A 4 10.49 -36.10 44.20
CA ARG A 4 10.99 -36.58 42.90
C ARG A 4 10.02 -36.45 41.71
N VAL A 5 8.73 -36.16 41.92
CA VAL A 5 7.75 -36.10 40.83
C VAL A 5 7.65 -34.71 40.19
N PHE A 6 8.02 -33.65 40.93
CA PHE A 6 8.01 -32.27 40.38
C PHE A 6 9.17 -31.99 39.41
N SER A 7 10.25 -32.78 39.46
CA SER A 7 11.42 -32.56 38.62
C SER A 7 11.26 -33.10 37.19
N LEU A 8 10.34 -34.04 36.93
CA LEU A 8 10.13 -34.58 35.57
C LEU A 8 9.24 -33.67 34.71
N TYR A 9 8.31 -32.94 35.33
CA TYR A 9 7.43 -31.98 34.64
C TYR A 9 8.16 -30.73 34.15
N ILE A 10 9.28 -30.37 34.79
CA ILE A 10 10.09 -29.21 34.40
C ILE A 10 11.07 -29.56 33.27
N VAL A 11 11.55 -30.82 33.19
CA VAL A 11 12.54 -31.22 32.18
C VAL A 11 11.92 -31.41 30.78
N VAL A 12 10.65 -31.82 30.67
CA VAL A 12 9.98 -31.98 29.36
C VAL A 12 9.54 -30.64 28.75
N ILE A 13 9.36 -29.59 29.56
CA ILE A 13 9.03 -28.24 29.08
C ILE A 13 10.29 -27.45 28.66
N ILE A 14 11.45 -27.75 29.24
CA ILE A 14 12.71 -27.04 28.94
C ILE A 14 13.39 -27.52 27.64
N LEU A 15 13.04 -28.70 27.11
CA LEU A 15 13.67 -29.23 25.88
C LEU A 15 13.11 -28.69 24.55
N PHE A 16 12.09 -27.82 24.56
CA PHE A 16 11.55 -27.20 23.33
C PHE A 16 11.77 -25.68 23.21
N PHE A 17 12.48 -25.06 24.16
CA PHE A 17 12.86 -23.64 24.09
C PHE A 17 14.37 -23.46 23.96
N ASN A 18 14.94 -23.92 22.84
CA ASN A 18 16.19 -23.35 22.33
C ASN A 18 15.83 -22.35 21.23
N THR A 19 15.41 -21.16 21.66
CA THR A 19 15.32 -20.01 20.76
C THR A 19 16.68 -19.34 20.74
N SER A 20 17.45 -19.57 19.68
CA SER A 20 18.50 -18.63 19.30
C SER A 20 17.87 -17.25 19.08
N PRO A 21 18.47 -16.15 19.55
CA PRO A 21 17.97 -14.82 19.24
C PRO A 21 18.23 -14.54 17.75
N VAL A 22 17.19 -14.61 16.93
CA VAL A 22 17.23 -13.97 15.61
C VAL A 22 16.80 -12.53 15.84
N ILE A 23 17.79 -11.66 16.05
CA ILE A 23 17.60 -10.22 15.96
C ILE A 23 17.20 -9.94 14.51
N ALA A 24 15.95 -9.54 14.29
CA ALA A 24 15.56 -8.92 13.04
C ALA A 24 16.18 -7.52 13.02
N GLU A 25 17.37 -7.39 12.44
CA GLU A 25 18.01 -6.10 12.23
C GLU A 25 17.25 -5.33 11.15
N THR A 26 16.60 -4.24 11.55
CA THR A 26 16.10 -3.22 10.63
C THR A 26 17.31 -2.50 10.04
N ILE A 27 17.51 -2.60 8.73
CA ILE A 27 18.55 -1.82 8.03
C ILE A 27 18.07 -0.36 7.99
N THR A 28 18.62 0.48 8.86
CA THR A 28 18.47 1.94 8.77
C THR A 28 19.68 2.51 8.03
N CYS A 29 19.51 2.88 6.76
CA CYS A 29 20.48 3.71 6.05
C CYS A 29 20.45 5.11 6.68
N SER A 30 21.53 5.54 7.33
CA SER A 30 21.68 6.94 7.74
C SER A 30 22.09 7.76 6.51
N ALA A 31 21.12 8.33 5.82
CA ALA A 31 21.36 9.30 4.76
C ALA A 31 21.63 10.66 5.42
N ASN A 32 22.88 11.13 5.40
CA ASN A 32 23.15 12.54 5.64
C ASN A 32 23.95 13.09 4.46
N THR A 33 23.25 13.88 3.65
CA THR A 33 23.69 14.66 2.48
C THR A 33 24.38 13.84 1.37
N THR A 34 23.71 13.76 0.20
CA THR A 34 24.08 13.01 -1.03
C THR A 34 23.99 11.47 -0.97
N ASP A 35 22.76 10.95 -1.10
CA ASP A 35 22.32 9.79 -1.89
C ASP A 35 23.30 8.64 -2.26
N GLN A 36 24.06 8.09 -1.32
CA GLN A 36 24.66 6.75 -1.47
C GLN A 36 24.62 5.97 -0.14
N CYS A 37 23.81 4.91 -0.05
CA CYS A 37 23.78 4.05 1.13
C CYS A 37 25.08 3.22 1.18
N THR A 38 26.04 3.67 2.01
CA THR A 38 27.38 3.07 2.13
C THR A 38 27.58 2.36 3.46
N LYS A 39 26.85 2.72 4.53
CA LYS A 39 27.02 2.17 5.87
C LYS A 39 25.79 1.37 6.31
N ILE A 40 26.02 0.12 6.69
CA ILE A 40 25.04 -0.72 7.37
C ILE A 40 25.29 -0.55 8.87
N ASP A 41 24.27 -0.23 9.66
CA ASP A 41 24.41 0.07 11.10
C ASP A 41 24.57 -1.21 11.96
N ARG A 42 25.42 -2.11 11.47
CA ARG A 42 25.80 -3.38 12.08
C ARG A 42 27.27 -3.33 12.43
N LYS A 43 27.60 -3.62 13.69
CA LYS A 43 28.99 -3.71 14.14
C LYS A 43 29.62 -5.00 13.66
N CYS A 44 30.88 -4.95 13.27
CA CYS A 44 31.64 -6.12 12.83
C CYS A 44 33.07 -6.06 13.38
N SER A 45 33.69 -7.23 13.53
CA SER A 45 35.10 -7.39 13.92
C SER A 45 35.93 -8.00 12.80
N VAL A 46 35.32 -8.86 11.98
CA VAL A 46 35.88 -9.47 10.78
C VAL A 46 34.88 -9.39 9.61
N ALA A 47 35.35 -9.57 8.37
CA ALA A 47 34.49 -9.45 7.18
C ALA A 47 33.32 -10.45 7.15
N ASP A 48 33.52 -11.66 7.68
CA ASP A 48 32.50 -12.72 7.73
C ASP A 48 31.34 -12.40 8.67
N ASP A 49 31.47 -11.42 9.57
CA ASP A 49 30.38 -10.94 10.44
C ASP A 49 29.30 -10.21 9.61
N CYS A 50 29.64 -9.75 8.41
CA CYS A 50 28.76 -9.03 7.52
C CYS A 50 28.07 -10.00 6.53
N VAL A 51 27.01 -10.69 6.97
CA VAL A 51 26.19 -11.55 6.09
C VAL A 51 24.93 -10.79 5.63
N ASN A 52 24.79 -10.58 4.30
CA ASN A 52 23.57 -10.10 3.66
C ASN A 52 23.32 -10.82 2.32
N ASN A 53 22.05 -10.89 1.89
CA ASN A 53 21.54 -11.52 0.65
C ASN A 53 22.12 -10.97 -0.68
N ILE A 54 23.13 -10.11 -0.65
CA ILE A 54 23.77 -9.48 -1.82
C ILE A 54 25.26 -9.90 -1.94
N GLY A 55 25.67 -10.90 -1.17
CA GLY A 55 26.83 -11.73 -1.50
C GLY A 55 28.21 -11.21 -1.10
N LYS A 56 28.46 -9.90 -0.93
CA LYS A 56 29.78 -9.40 -0.49
C LYS A 56 29.71 -8.08 0.29
N SER A 57 30.09 -8.11 1.55
CA SER A 57 30.23 -6.93 2.42
C SER A 57 31.58 -6.93 3.14
N LEU A 58 32.09 -5.74 3.43
CA LEU A 58 33.40 -5.50 4.04
C LEU A 58 33.22 -4.89 5.43
N CYS A 59 34.05 -5.32 6.39
CA CYS A 59 34.11 -4.69 7.71
C CYS A 59 35.15 -3.57 7.73
N SER A 60 34.75 -2.33 8.03
CA SER A 60 35.66 -1.19 8.13
C SER A 60 35.27 -0.28 9.31
N ASN A 61 36.23 0.22 10.07
CA ASN A 61 35.98 1.06 11.26
C ASN A 61 34.96 0.46 12.27
N GLY A 62 34.89 -0.87 12.37
CA GLY A 62 33.97 -1.59 13.25
C GLY A 62 32.52 -1.67 12.78
N TYR A 63 32.23 -1.32 11.51
CA TYR A 63 30.90 -1.38 10.90
C TYR A 63 30.93 -2.03 9.51
N CYS A 64 29.81 -2.62 9.08
CA CYS A 64 29.69 -3.26 7.77
C CYS A 64 29.42 -2.23 6.64
N TYR A 65 30.11 -2.40 5.52
CA TYR A 65 29.99 -1.61 4.29
C TYR A 65 29.71 -2.54 3.10
N LEU A 66 28.99 -2.05 2.09
CA LEU A 66 28.86 -2.75 0.81
C LEU A 66 30.15 -2.59 0.01
N ASP A 67 30.61 -3.65 -0.65
CA ASP A 67 31.73 -3.55 -1.59
C ASP A 67 31.29 -2.91 -2.92
N GLU A 68 32.26 -2.56 -3.76
CA GLU A 68 32.00 -1.85 -5.02
C GLU A 68 31.17 -2.67 -6.02
N ALA A 69 31.28 -4.01 -5.97
CA ALA A 69 30.50 -4.92 -6.81
C ALA A 69 29.04 -5.04 -6.33
N ALA A 70 28.82 -5.13 -5.02
CA ALA A 70 27.51 -5.16 -4.39
C ALA A 70 26.80 -3.82 -4.51
N LYS A 71 27.55 -2.71 -4.50
CA LYS A 71 27.03 -1.38 -4.81
C LYS A 71 26.53 -1.29 -6.25
N LEU A 72 27.31 -1.77 -7.22
CA LEU A 72 26.91 -1.84 -8.62
C LEU A 72 25.74 -2.80 -8.85
N GLU A 73 25.64 -3.91 -8.11
CA GLU A 73 24.50 -4.82 -8.16
C GLU A 73 23.23 -4.21 -7.58
N TYR A 74 23.34 -3.50 -6.46
CA TYR A 74 22.25 -2.74 -5.87
C TYR A 74 21.74 -1.63 -6.81
N GLU A 75 22.66 -0.91 -7.47
CA GLU A 75 22.33 0.11 -8.47
C GLU A 75 21.71 -0.53 -9.73
N ARG A 76 22.25 -1.64 -10.23
CA ARG A 76 21.73 -2.41 -11.38
C ARG A 76 20.33 -2.96 -11.16
N ASN A 77 20.02 -3.45 -9.95
CA ASN A 77 18.68 -3.93 -9.60
C ASN A 77 17.67 -2.78 -9.42
N ARG A 78 18.15 -1.53 -9.37
CA ARG A 78 17.34 -0.30 -9.37
C ARG A 78 17.12 0.26 -10.79
N THR A 79 17.89 -0.20 -11.79
CA THR A 79 17.89 0.33 -13.15
C THR A 79 17.73 -0.76 -14.22
N SER A 80 16.78 -1.69 -14.07
CA SER A 80 16.39 -2.58 -15.17
C SER A 80 15.68 -1.78 -16.29
N PHE A 81 16.48 -1.12 -17.13
CA PHE A 81 16.10 -0.67 -18.46
C PHE A 81 17.29 -0.92 -19.40
N VAL A 82 17.31 -2.10 -20.04
CA VAL A 82 18.24 -2.41 -21.13
C VAL A 82 17.48 -2.19 -22.43
N TRP A 83 17.97 -1.27 -23.26
CA TRP A 83 17.53 -1.10 -24.65
C TRP A 83 17.90 -2.36 -25.45
N GLY A 84 16.89 -3.19 -25.69
CA GLY A 84 16.90 -4.30 -26.62
C GLY A 84 15.45 -4.68 -26.90
N LEU A 85 15.11 -5.00 -28.14
CA LEU A 85 13.80 -5.50 -28.56
C LEU A 85 13.38 -6.69 -27.67
N VAL A 86 12.63 -6.40 -26.62
CA VAL A 86 11.97 -7.38 -25.77
C VAL A 86 10.49 -7.14 -25.97
N THR A 87 9.84 -8.12 -26.59
CA THR A 87 8.39 -8.27 -26.55
C THR A 87 7.95 -8.12 -25.09
N PHE A 88 7.06 -7.17 -24.82
CA PHE A 88 6.42 -7.03 -23.52
C PHE A 88 5.63 -8.30 -23.22
N GLN A 89 6.29 -9.28 -22.60
CA GLN A 89 5.60 -10.27 -21.80
C GLN A 89 5.17 -9.51 -20.55
N ASN A 90 3.86 -9.35 -20.37
CA ASN A 90 3.26 -8.80 -19.16
C ASN A 90 3.53 -9.74 -17.97
N ASP A 91 4.77 -9.81 -17.50
CA ASP A 91 5.11 -10.43 -16.23
C ASP A 91 5.06 -9.35 -15.14
N LEU A 92 3.84 -8.91 -14.81
CA LEU A 92 3.55 -8.30 -13.51
C LEU A 92 3.68 -9.38 -12.45
N ASP A 93 4.91 -9.80 -12.16
CA ASP A 93 5.25 -10.80 -11.16
C ASP A 93 5.22 -10.11 -9.78
N VAL A 94 4.03 -9.67 -9.35
CA VAL A 94 3.84 -9.03 -8.04
C VAL A 94 4.02 -10.11 -6.97
N LYS A 95 5.23 -10.22 -6.43
CA LYS A 95 5.56 -11.22 -5.40
C LYS A 95 4.85 -10.87 -4.10
N LEU A 96 3.81 -11.64 -3.75
CA LEU A 96 3.19 -11.58 -2.43
C LEU A 96 4.20 -12.11 -1.42
N LYS A 97 4.57 -11.27 -0.46
CA LYS A 97 5.39 -11.71 0.67
C LYS A 97 4.46 -12.31 1.73
N PRO A 98 4.71 -13.54 2.21
CA PRO A 98 3.93 -14.12 3.28
C PRO A 98 4.06 -13.27 4.56
N PRO A 99 2.99 -13.19 5.37
CA PRO A 99 3.02 -12.44 6.61
C PRO A 99 4.00 -13.07 7.61
N VAL A 100 4.75 -12.23 8.31
CA VAL A 100 5.67 -12.68 9.36
C VAL A 100 4.91 -12.73 10.69
N LEU A 101 4.85 -13.90 11.29
CA LEU A 101 4.24 -14.09 12.60
C LEU A 101 5.28 -13.96 13.71
N GLN A 102 4.92 -13.28 14.80
CA GLN A 102 5.75 -13.23 16.01
C GLN A 102 5.81 -14.59 16.73
N ILE A 103 4.74 -15.38 16.60
CA ILE A 103 4.61 -16.72 17.19
C ILE A 103 4.54 -17.73 16.06
N LYS A 104 5.46 -18.71 16.06
CA LYS A 104 5.45 -19.80 15.07
C LYS A 104 4.46 -20.87 15.52
N PHE A 105 3.46 -21.15 14.68
CA PHE A 105 2.53 -22.26 14.89
C PHE A 105 3.07 -23.53 14.22
N PRO A 106 3.13 -24.67 14.94
CA PRO A 106 3.51 -25.95 14.33
C PRO A 106 2.55 -26.33 13.19
N GLY A 107 3.11 -26.72 12.04
CA GLY A 107 2.33 -27.12 10.86
C GLY A 107 1.69 -25.97 10.07
N LEU A 108 2.06 -24.72 10.36
CA LEU A 108 1.73 -23.56 9.52
C LEU A 108 2.86 -23.30 8.54
N GLU A 109 2.59 -23.53 7.26
CA GLU A 109 3.41 -23.10 6.15
C GLU A 109 2.54 -22.26 5.22
N PHE A 110 2.96 -21.02 4.96
CA PHE A 110 2.26 -20.17 4.01
C PHE A 110 2.59 -20.59 2.59
N SER A 111 1.58 -20.71 1.73
CA SER A 111 1.82 -21.07 0.33
C SER A 111 2.65 -19.99 -0.37
N ASP A 112 3.63 -20.42 -1.16
CA ASP A 112 4.39 -19.52 -2.03
C ASP A 112 3.53 -19.17 -3.25
N THR A 113 2.76 -18.10 -3.12
CA THR A 113 1.91 -17.61 -4.21
C THR A 113 2.73 -16.72 -5.14
N LYS A 114 3.22 -17.32 -6.22
CA LYS A 114 3.57 -16.57 -7.44
C LYS A 114 2.27 -15.97 -7.97
N GLN A 115 2.18 -14.65 -8.09
CA GLN A 115 0.99 -14.02 -8.66
C GLN A 115 0.89 -14.34 -10.14
N SER A 116 0.06 -15.30 -10.50
CA SER A 116 -0.62 -15.29 -11.79
C SER A 116 -1.95 -14.61 -11.56
N LEU A 117 -2.21 -13.51 -12.25
CA LEU A 117 -3.58 -12.98 -12.37
C LEU A 117 -4.48 -14.13 -12.83
N ASP A 118 -5.61 -14.34 -12.15
CA ASP A 118 -6.63 -15.25 -12.67
C ASP A 118 -7.12 -14.72 -14.02
N ALA A 119 -7.70 -15.60 -14.87
CA ALA A 119 -8.30 -15.20 -16.15
C ALA A 119 -9.34 -14.06 -16.04
N ASP A 120 -9.89 -13.86 -14.83
CA ASP A 120 -10.86 -12.83 -14.48
C ASP A 120 -10.25 -11.53 -13.91
N GLY A 121 -8.92 -11.41 -13.81
CA GLY A 121 -8.24 -10.21 -13.29
C GLY A 121 -8.22 -10.07 -11.76
N TYR A 122 -8.28 -11.18 -11.03
CA TYR A 122 -8.22 -11.21 -9.56
C TYR A 122 -6.88 -11.75 -9.05
N ILE A 123 -6.43 -11.21 -7.92
CA ILE A 123 -5.33 -11.72 -7.11
C ILE A 123 -5.90 -12.56 -5.97
N ASN A 124 -5.35 -13.76 -5.78
CA ASN A 124 -5.75 -14.70 -4.75
C ASN A 124 -4.74 -14.68 -3.59
N ILE A 125 -5.19 -14.30 -2.39
CA ILE A 125 -4.34 -14.24 -1.19
C ILE A 125 -4.81 -15.31 -0.18
N PRO A 126 -4.09 -16.44 -0.01
CA PRO A 126 -4.53 -17.55 0.85
C PRO A 126 -4.16 -17.41 2.33
N TYR A 127 -3.28 -16.48 2.69
CA TYR A 127 -2.61 -16.46 4.00
C TYR A 127 -3.53 -16.45 5.21
N ILE A 128 -4.63 -15.69 5.16
CA ILE A 128 -5.58 -15.62 6.29
C ILE A 128 -6.28 -16.97 6.50
N GLY A 129 -6.61 -17.66 5.41
CA GLY A 129 -7.26 -18.96 5.47
C GLY A 129 -6.32 -20.04 6.01
N GLU A 130 -5.07 -20.04 5.56
CA GLU A 130 -4.01 -20.94 6.04
C GLU A 130 -3.74 -20.74 7.53
N PHE A 131 -3.67 -19.49 7.98
CA PHE A 131 -3.49 -19.14 9.38
C PHE A 131 -4.61 -19.68 10.27
N ILE A 132 -5.87 -19.41 9.92
CA ILE A 132 -7.02 -19.88 10.71
C ILE A 132 -7.08 -21.42 10.71
N THR A 133 -6.80 -22.06 9.57
CA THR A 133 -6.78 -23.52 9.45
C THR A 133 -5.72 -24.14 10.38
N ALA A 134 -4.51 -23.57 10.39
CA ALA A 134 -3.45 -24.02 11.28
C ALA A 134 -3.81 -23.83 12.76
N LEU A 135 -4.45 -22.70 13.10
CA LEU A 135 -4.91 -22.43 14.46
C LEU A 135 -5.94 -23.46 14.95
N TYR A 136 -6.90 -23.84 14.12
CA TYR A 136 -7.88 -24.89 14.46
C TYR A 136 -7.20 -26.25 14.69
N LYS A 137 -6.30 -26.66 13.78
CA LYS A 137 -5.58 -27.93 13.90
C LYS A 137 -4.72 -27.97 15.17
N TYR A 138 -4.02 -26.87 15.45
CA TYR A 138 -3.20 -26.73 16.65
C TYR A 138 -4.07 -26.76 17.92
N GLY A 139 -5.19 -26.05 17.94
CA GLY A 139 -6.11 -26.03 19.08
C GLY A 139 -6.69 -27.42 19.40
N ILE A 140 -7.10 -28.18 18.38
CA ILE A 140 -7.59 -29.55 18.56
C ILE A 140 -6.48 -30.46 19.11
N ALA A 141 -5.27 -30.39 18.54
CA ALA A 141 -4.14 -31.20 19.01
C ALA A 141 -3.78 -30.88 20.47
N LEU A 142 -3.71 -29.60 20.83
CA LEU A 142 -3.40 -29.16 22.19
C LEU A 142 -4.47 -29.61 23.19
N ALA A 143 -5.75 -29.44 22.84
CA ALA A 143 -6.86 -29.87 23.69
C ALA A 143 -6.87 -31.40 23.88
N SER A 144 -6.55 -32.18 22.84
CA SER A 144 -6.41 -33.64 22.94
C SER A 144 -5.27 -34.05 23.88
N ILE A 145 -4.11 -33.38 23.83
CA ILE A 145 -3.01 -33.63 24.77
C ILE A 145 -3.43 -33.34 26.21
N ILE A 146 -4.08 -32.20 26.44
CA ILE A 146 -4.58 -31.83 27.78
C ILE A 146 -5.57 -32.87 28.28
N ALA A 147 -6.50 -33.32 27.44
CA ALA A 147 -7.48 -34.33 27.80
C ALA A 147 -6.82 -35.65 28.22
N VAL A 148 -5.80 -36.12 27.50
CA VAL A 148 -5.04 -37.32 27.86
C VAL A 148 -4.38 -37.18 29.23
N VAL A 149 -3.75 -36.04 29.51
CA VAL A 149 -3.13 -35.77 30.82
C VAL A 149 -4.16 -35.79 31.95
N LEU A 150 -5.34 -35.20 31.74
CA LEU A 150 -6.42 -35.19 32.72
C LEU A 150 -7.03 -36.59 32.93
N ILE A 151 -7.13 -37.40 31.89
CA ILE A 151 -7.56 -38.80 32.00
C ILE A 151 -6.55 -39.61 32.82
N ILE A 152 -5.24 -39.47 32.56
CA ILE A 152 -4.19 -40.15 33.33
C ILE A 152 -4.27 -39.73 34.81
N LYS A 153 -4.40 -38.43 35.10
CA LYS A 153 -4.52 -37.92 36.48
C LYS A 153 -5.70 -38.55 37.21
N ASN A 154 -6.87 -38.60 36.60
CA ASN A 154 -8.06 -39.20 37.19
C ASN A 154 -7.97 -40.73 37.26
N GLY A 155 -7.32 -41.37 36.28
CA GLY A 155 -7.05 -42.81 36.30
C GLY A 155 -6.15 -43.22 37.46
N VAL A 156 -5.08 -42.47 37.73
CA VAL A 156 -4.22 -42.68 38.91
C VAL A 156 -5.02 -42.49 40.20
N LYS A 157 -5.89 -41.47 40.26
CA LYS A 157 -6.75 -41.21 41.42
C LYS A 157 -7.71 -42.38 41.70
N ILE A 158 -8.25 -43.02 40.66
CA ILE A 158 -9.11 -44.21 40.78
C ILE A 158 -8.35 -45.42 41.34
N ILE A 159 -7.09 -45.63 40.92
CA ILE A 159 -6.26 -46.76 41.37
C ILE A 159 -5.82 -46.58 42.82
N LEU A 160 -5.49 -45.35 43.21
CA LEU A 160 -4.98 -45.05 44.56
C LEU A 160 -6.06 -44.77 45.59
N SER A 161 -7.32 -44.54 45.19
CA SER A 161 -8.40 -44.31 46.16
C SER A 161 -8.83 -45.62 46.81
N ALA A 162 -9.07 -45.58 48.12
CA ALA A 162 -9.51 -46.73 48.91
C ALA A 162 -11.00 -47.10 48.68
N GLY A 163 -11.64 -46.57 47.63
CA GLY A 163 -13.08 -46.67 47.37
C GLY A 163 -13.87 -45.45 47.87
N GLY A 164 -15.18 -45.44 47.61
CA GLY A 164 -16.10 -44.36 48.02
C GLY A 164 -16.22 -43.20 47.03
N ASP A 165 -16.63 -42.03 47.54
CA ASP A 165 -17.03 -40.85 46.76
C ASP A 165 -15.90 -40.29 45.87
N GLU A 166 -14.65 -40.39 46.33
CA GLU A 166 -13.49 -39.88 45.58
C GLU A 166 -13.25 -40.67 44.27
N LYS A 167 -13.57 -41.97 44.27
CA LYS A 167 -13.50 -42.82 43.09
C LYS A 167 -14.63 -42.48 42.11
N LEU A 168 -15.84 -42.31 42.62
CA LEU A 168 -17.03 -41.96 41.84
C LEU A 168 -16.84 -40.60 41.14
N GLU A 169 -16.34 -39.61 41.87
CA GLU A 169 -16.04 -38.28 41.34
C GLU A 169 -15.00 -38.34 40.21
N SER A 170 -13.97 -39.17 40.34
CA SER A 170 -12.95 -39.33 39.30
C SER A 170 -13.51 -39.95 38.02
N TYR A 171 -14.46 -40.89 38.13
CA TYR A 171 -15.18 -41.43 36.97
C TYR A 171 -16.07 -40.37 36.31
N HIS A 172 -16.76 -39.54 37.10
CA HIS A 172 -17.55 -38.42 36.56
C HIS A 172 -16.67 -37.43 35.79
N GLN A 173 -15.50 -37.07 36.33
CA GLN A 173 -14.56 -36.17 35.66
C GLN A 173 -14.02 -36.75 34.34
N ILE A 174 -13.71 -38.05 34.30
CA ILE A 174 -13.36 -38.72 33.03
C ILE A 174 -14.51 -38.63 32.04
N GLY A 175 -15.75 -38.89 32.49
CA GLY A 175 -16.94 -38.75 31.65
C GLY A 175 -17.10 -37.35 31.05
N GLN A 176 -16.88 -36.31 31.86
CA GLN A 176 -16.92 -34.92 31.39
C GLN A 176 -15.82 -34.61 30.35
N ILE A 177 -14.60 -35.11 30.56
CA ILE A 177 -13.50 -34.96 29.59
C ILE A 177 -13.84 -35.64 28.27
N MET A 178 -14.42 -36.85 28.31
CA MET A 178 -14.85 -37.58 27.12
C MET A 178 -15.95 -36.85 26.36
N ILE A 179 -16.96 -36.30 27.07
CA ILE A 179 -18.00 -35.47 26.45
C ILE A 179 -17.39 -34.23 25.79
N GLY A 180 -16.44 -33.56 26.47
CA GLY A 180 -15.72 -32.42 25.91
C GLY A 180 -14.96 -32.76 24.62
N LEU A 181 -14.28 -33.91 24.58
CA LEU A 181 -13.59 -34.41 23.38
C LEU A 181 -14.58 -34.74 22.25
N ILE A 182 -15.72 -35.36 22.57
CA ILE A 182 -16.76 -35.66 21.59
C ILE A 182 -17.33 -34.37 20.99
N ILE A 183 -17.56 -33.34 21.81
CA ILE A 183 -18.03 -32.03 21.32
C ILE A 183 -16.96 -31.36 20.46
N LEU A 184 -15.69 -31.39 20.89
CA LEU A 184 -14.56 -30.81 20.14
C LEU A 184 -14.41 -31.43 18.75
N TRP A 185 -14.28 -32.76 18.69
CA TRP A 185 -14.14 -33.48 17.42
C TRP A 185 -15.44 -33.49 16.62
N GLY A 186 -16.57 -33.59 17.31
CA GLY A 186 -17.89 -33.53 16.70
C GLY A 186 -18.16 -32.18 16.04
N SER A 187 -17.74 -31.07 16.65
CA SER A 187 -17.84 -29.73 16.07
C SER A 187 -17.02 -29.61 14.79
N TYR A 188 -15.76 -30.08 14.82
CA TYR A 188 -14.91 -30.10 13.62
C TYR A 188 -15.50 -30.99 12.52
N ALA A 189 -15.92 -32.21 12.87
CA ALA A 189 -16.53 -33.14 11.93
C ALA A 189 -17.82 -32.57 11.33
N PHE A 190 -18.68 -31.96 12.15
CA PHE A 190 -19.92 -31.34 11.72
C PHE A 190 -19.69 -30.19 10.73
N LEU A 191 -18.75 -29.29 11.05
CA LEU A 191 -18.35 -28.20 10.14
C LEU A 191 -17.82 -28.76 8.82
N TYR A 192 -16.95 -29.76 8.88
CA TYR A 192 -16.38 -30.42 7.70
C TYR A 192 -17.45 -31.12 6.84
N THR A 193 -18.45 -31.75 7.46
CA THR A 193 -19.55 -32.44 6.77
C THR A 193 -20.51 -31.45 6.10
N ILE A 194 -20.87 -30.33 6.74
CA ILE A 194 -21.74 -29.31 6.12
C ILE A 194 -21.03 -28.64 4.95
N SER A 195 -19.81 -28.17 5.19
CA SER A 195 -19.01 -27.61 4.12
C SER A 195 -17.52 -27.64 4.48
N PRO A 196 -16.68 -28.30 3.68
CA PRO A 196 -15.24 -28.27 3.91
C PRO A 196 -14.70 -26.83 3.85
N ASN A 197 -15.39 -25.90 3.17
CA ASN A 197 -15.01 -24.49 3.08
C ASN A 197 -15.04 -23.72 4.42
N LEU A 198 -15.68 -24.29 5.46
CA LEU A 198 -15.74 -23.68 6.80
C LEU A 198 -14.49 -23.97 7.65
N VAL A 199 -13.71 -24.97 7.24
CA VAL A 199 -12.45 -25.36 7.90
C VAL A 199 -11.25 -25.33 6.95
N GLN A 200 -11.50 -25.26 5.64
CA GLN A 200 -10.53 -25.01 4.59
C GLN A 200 -10.96 -23.75 3.84
N PHE A 201 -10.46 -22.61 4.30
CA PHE A 201 -10.89 -21.32 3.77
C PHE A 201 -10.37 -21.09 2.36
N LYS A 202 -11.24 -20.53 1.51
CA LYS A 202 -10.86 -20.08 0.17
C LYS A 202 -9.94 -18.85 0.25
N PRO A 203 -9.03 -18.67 -0.72
CA PRO A 203 -8.20 -17.48 -0.78
C PRO A 203 -9.05 -16.22 -0.95
N LEU A 204 -8.57 -15.12 -0.38
CA LEU A 204 -9.19 -13.81 -0.55
C LEU A 204 -8.95 -13.34 -1.97
N ARG A 205 -10.04 -13.13 -2.71
CA ARG A 205 -10.02 -12.61 -4.09
C ARG A 205 -10.09 -11.10 -4.04
N ILE A 206 -9.05 -10.42 -4.51
CA ILE A 206 -9.00 -8.96 -4.64
C ILE A 206 -8.89 -8.62 -6.11
N GLN A 207 -9.75 -7.75 -6.62
CA GLN A 207 -9.65 -7.28 -8.00
C GLN A 207 -8.36 -6.48 -8.16
N TYR A 208 -7.50 -6.89 -9.08
CA TYR A 208 -6.33 -6.11 -9.43
C TYR A 208 -6.77 -4.94 -10.30
N ILE A 209 -6.55 -3.72 -9.81
CA ILE A 209 -6.66 -2.53 -10.63
C ILE A 209 -5.27 -2.27 -11.16
N GLU A 210 -5.08 -2.46 -12.46
CA GLU A 210 -3.80 -2.15 -13.11
C GLU A 210 -3.47 -0.68 -12.84
N PRO A 211 -2.31 -0.40 -12.22
CA PRO A 211 -1.89 0.98 -12.03
C PRO A 211 -1.76 1.62 -13.42
N PRO A 212 -2.20 2.88 -13.58
CA PRO A 212 -2.07 3.57 -14.86
C PRO A 212 -0.60 3.52 -15.31
N THR A 213 -0.37 3.15 -16.56
CA THR A 213 0.95 3.17 -17.18
C THR A 213 1.54 4.56 -17.05
N ILE A 214 2.69 4.64 -16.36
CA ILE A 214 3.44 5.88 -16.20
C ILE A 214 4.31 6.03 -17.45
N GLU A 215 3.88 6.83 -18.42
CA GLU A 215 4.79 7.36 -19.42
C GLU A 215 5.67 8.42 -18.74
N TYR A 216 6.95 8.07 -18.53
CA TYR A 216 7.97 9.00 -18.05
C TYR A 216 8.37 9.94 -19.19
N GLU A 217 8.04 11.22 -19.08
CA GLU A 217 8.80 12.27 -19.76
C GLU A 217 9.75 12.92 -18.74
N PRO A 218 11.07 12.74 -18.88
CA PRO A 218 12.04 13.34 -17.98
C PRO A 218 12.24 14.81 -18.33
N ASP A 219 11.50 15.71 -17.69
CA ASP A 219 11.78 17.15 -17.76
C ASP A 219 12.02 17.70 -16.35
N SER A 220 13.20 17.44 -15.79
CA SER A 220 13.71 18.20 -14.66
C SER A 220 14.35 19.49 -15.16
N VAL A 221 13.79 20.65 -14.80
CA VAL A 221 14.49 21.94 -14.93
C VAL A 221 14.49 22.61 -13.56
N GLU A 222 15.68 22.84 -12.99
CA GLU A 222 15.87 23.67 -11.79
C GLU A 222 15.19 25.03 -11.94
N GLY A 223 14.45 25.47 -10.91
CA GLY A 223 13.81 26.79 -10.91
C GLY A 223 12.34 26.85 -10.47
N GLY A 224 11.83 25.89 -9.69
CA GLY A 224 10.44 25.93 -9.18
C GLY A 224 9.45 25.02 -9.91
N THR A 225 9.93 24.09 -10.72
CA THR A 225 9.15 22.98 -11.26
C THR A 225 9.09 21.82 -10.25
N VAL A 226 8.07 20.96 -10.34
CA VAL A 226 7.99 19.71 -9.56
C VAL A 226 8.89 18.65 -10.18
N ALA A 227 9.72 18.02 -9.36
CA ALA A 227 10.71 17.02 -9.81
C ALA A 227 10.08 15.70 -10.30
N LYS A 228 8.81 15.44 -9.92
CA LYS A 228 8.12 14.20 -10.26
C LYS A 228 6.63 14.42 -10.44
N THR A 229 6.11 13.95 -11.57
CA THR A 229 4.69 13.92 -11.89
C THR A 229 4.21 12.48 -12.06
N VAL A 230 2.94 12.23 -11.74
CA VAL A 230 2.33 10.90 -11.73
C VAL A 230 0.89 10.98 -12.22
N SER A 231 0.42 9.90 -12.84
CA SER A 231 -1.00 9.71 -13.13
C SER A 231 -1.76 9.52 -11.83
N VAL A 232 -2.97 10.07 -11.75
CA VAL A 232 -3.78 10.01 -10.53
C VAL A 232 -5.13 9.33 -10.79
N ALA A 233 -5.43 8.34 -9.97
CA ALA A 233 -6.68 7.60 -9.95
C ALA A 233 -7.00 7.18 -8.51
N GLY A 234 -8.29 7.00 -8.21
CA GLY A 234 -8.73 6.53 -6.89
C GLY A 234 -10.24 6.40 -6.79
N THR A 235 -10.72 5.97 -5.62
CA THR A 235 -12.15 5.96 -5.33
C THR A 235 -12.71 7.36 -5.52
N ASN A 236 -13.69 7.50 -6.41
CA ASN A 236 -14.34 8.78 -6.72
C ASN A 236 -13.39 9.88 -7.26
N LEU A 237 -12.26 9.46 -7.86
CA LEU A 237 -11.26 10.30 -8.51
C LEU A 237 -10.89 9.75 -9.88
N ARG A 238 -11.03 10.57 -10.93
CA ARG A 238 -10.64 10.23 -12.29
C ARG A 238 -9.80 11.34 -12.92
N SER A 239 -9.01 10.97 -13.91
CA SER A 239 -8.21 11.89 -14.71
C SER A 239 -8.30 11.52 -16.19
N GLY A 240 -8.00 12.49 -17.06
CA GLY A 240 -7.82 12.20 -18.49
C GLY A 240 -6.62 11.28 -18.73
N ALA A 241 -6.64 10.50 -19.81
CA ALA A 241 -5.66 9.43 -20.08
C ALA A 241 -4.18 9.88 -20.10
N ARG A 242 -3.91 11.16 -20.33
CA ARG A 242 -2.56 11.74 -20.38
C ARG A 242 -2.33 12.85 -19.34
N VAL A 243 -3.17 12.89 -18.30
CA VAL A 243 -3.08 13.91 -17.25
C VAL A 243 -2.18 13.40 -16.13
N THR A 244 -1.03 14.05 -15.96
CA THR A 244 -0.15 13.83 -14.81
C THR A 244 -0.20 15.03 -13.86
N VAL A 245 -0.01 14.78 -12.57
CA VAL A 245 0.00 15.81 -11.51
C VAL A 245 1.28 15.65 -10.68
N ALA A 246 1.68 16.67 -9.93
CA ALA A 246 2.80 16.53 -8.99
C ALA A 246 2.56 15.37 -8.01
N GLU A 247 3.59 14.59 -7.69
CA GLU A 247 3.47 13.45 -6.75
C GLU A 247 2.87 13.87 -5.40
N GLU A 248 3.26 15.04 -4.91
CA GLU A 248 2.74 15.64 -3.68
C GLU A 248 1.25 16.02 -3.72
N PHE A 249 0.62 16.04 -4.90
CA PHE A 249 -0.83 16.28 -5.03
C PHE A 249 -1.64 15.01 -4.83
N VAL A 250 -1.06 13.82 -4.97
CA VAL A 250 -1.79 12.54 -4.94
C VAL A 250 -2.62 12.39 -3.66
N LEU A 251 -1.98 12.52 -2.49
CA LEU A 251 -2.66 12.37 -1.21
C LEU A 251 -3.76 13.43 -1.00
N PRO A 252 -3.50 14.75 -1.15
CA PRO A 252 -4.53 15.78 -1.12
C PRO A 252 -5.72 15.51 -2.06
N LEU A 253 -5.47 15.05 -3.29
CA LEU A 253 -6.53 14.77 -4.27
C LEU A 253 -7.38 13.57 -3.88
N GLN A 254 -6.75 12.51 -3.35
CA GLN A 254 -7.47 11.34 -2.83
C GLN A 254 -8.35 11.70 -1.63
N LEU A 255 -7.84 12.52 -0.70
CA LEU A 255 -8.63 12.99 0.45
C LEU A 255 -9.82 13.84 0.02
N ALA A 256 -9.63 14.77 -0.94
CA ALA A 256 -10.73 15.54 -1.51
C ALA A 256 -11.79 14.63 -2.16
N ALA A 257 -11.37 13.63 -2.94
CA ALA A 257 -12.27 12.71 -3.62
C ALA A 257 -13.09 11.83 -2.65
N ILE A 258 -12.48 11.38 -1.55
CA ILE A 258 -13.17 10.63 -0.49
C ILE A 258 -14.28 11.48 0.12
N GLU A 259 -13.99 12.73 0.48
CA GLU A 259 -14.98 13.64 1.07
C GLU A 259 -16.12 13.99 0.08
N LEU A 260 -15.79 14.17 -1.19
CA LEU A 260 -16.78 14.41 -2.25
C LEU A 260 -17.73 13.22 -2.47
N THR A 261 -17.35 12.00 -2.05
CA THR A 261 -18.22 10.82 -2.12
C THR A 261 -19.48 11.02 -1.29
N LYS A 262 -19.39 11.75 -0.16
CA LYS A 262 -20.54 12.06 0.71
C LYS A 262 -21.61 12.92 0.02
N GLN A 263 -21.22 13.64 -1.04
CA GLN A 263 -22.08 14.54 -1.81
C GLN A 263 -22.43 13.96 -3.20
N SER A 264 -22.06 12.68 -3.44
CA SER A 264 -22.22 12.02 -4.74
C SER A 264 -21.59 12.82 -5.89
N VAL A 265 -20.45 13.46 -5.64
CA VAL A 265 -19.69 14.23 -6.64
C VAL A 265 -18.37 13.53 -6.91
N LEU A 266 -18.09 13.19 -8.17
CA LEU A 266 -16.82 12.67 -8.63
C LEU A 266 -15.84 13.83 -8.90
N LEU A 267 -14.60 13.71 -8.42
CA LEU A 267 -13.52 14.63 -8.79
C LEU A 267 -12.88 14.18 -10.10
N TYR A 268 -12.93 15.03 -11.13
CA TYR A 268 -12.35 14.75 -12.43
C TYR A 268 -11.27 15.77 -12.81
N ILE A 269 -10.05 15.30 -13.06
CA ILE A 269 -8.91 16.16 -13.42
C ILE A 269 -8.73 16.18 -14.93
N THR A 270 -8.91 17.36 -15.52
CA THR A 270 -8.83 17.60 -16.97
C THR A 270 -7.46 18.07 -17.43
N SER A 271 -6.69 18.73 -16.57
CA SER A 271 -5.34 19.18 -16.86
C SER A 271 -4.50 19.19 -15.59
N GLY A 272 -3.20 18.92 -15.73
CA GLY A 272 -2.25 18.91 -14.63
C GLY A 272 -0.93 19.52 -15.07
N PHE A 273 0.18 18.81 -14.92
CA PHE A 273 1.45 19.24 -15.49
C PHE A 273 1.36 19.35 -17.01
N ARG A 274 2.01 20.38 -17.56
CA ARG A 274 2.08 20.62 -19.00
C ARG A 274 3.53 20.89 -19.39
N SER A 275 4.03 20.20 -20.42
CA SER A 275 5.37 20.50 -20.95
C SER A 275 5.40 21.90 -21.56
N ILE A 276 6.61 22.46 -21.70
CA ILE A 276 6.80 23.78 -22.32
C ILE A 276 6.23 23.79 -23.74
N GLN A 277 6.44 22.70 -24.49
CA GLN A 277 5.97 22.57 -25.86
C GLN A 277 4.43 22.57 -25.93
N SER A 278 3.75 21.78 -25.09
CA SER A 278 2.28 21.78 -25.04
C SER A 278 1.72 23.13 -24.58
N GLN A 279 2.42 23.86 -23.71
CA GLN A 279 2.03 25.22 -23.33
C GLN A 279 2.17 26.19 -24.52
N ILE A 280 3.24 26.08 -25.31
CA ILE A 280 3.44 26.90 -26.52
C ILE A 280 2.31 26.65 -27.54
N GLU A 281 1.93 25.40 -27.75
CA GLU A 281 0.82 25.03 -28.64
C GLU A 281 -0.50 25.61 -28.15
N GLN A 282 -0.81 25.48 -26.86
CA GLN A 282 -2.02 26.06 -26.29
C GLN A 282 -2.05 27.60 -26.41
N ILE A 283 -0.90 28.27 -26.24
CA ILE A 283 -0.80 29.72 -26.46
C ILE A 283 -1.10 30.06 -27.93
N LYS A 284 -0.55 29.32 -28.90
CA LYS A 284 -0.85 29.54 -30.32
C LYS A 284 -2.33 29.34 -30.64
N ASP A 285 -2.98 28.39 -29.98
CA ASP A 285 -4.39 28.09 -30.18
C ASP A 285 -5.31 29.16 -29.58
N ASN A 286 -4.98 29.68 -28.41
CA ASN A 286 -5.86 30.55 -27.63
C ASN A 286 -5.55 32.05 -27.79
N CYS A 287 -4.30 32.43 -28.07
CA CYS A 287 -3.85 33.82 -28.14
C CYS A 287 -3.67 34.28 -29.60
N LEU A 288 -3.92 35.57 -29.86
CA LEU A 288 -3.58 36.23 -31.13
C LEU A 288 -2.09 36.61 -31.20
N ASN A 289 -1.46 36.83 -30.05
CA ASN A 289 -0.08 37.25 -29.92
C ASN A 289 0.85 36.08 -29.57
N PRO A 290 2.16 36.16 -29.89
CA PRO A 290 3.06 35.02 -29.79
C PRO A 290 3.43 34.64 -28.34
N PRO A 291 3.87 33.38 -28.11
CA PRO A 291 4.47 32.96 -26.84
C PRO A 291 5.62 33.87 -26.42
N GLY A 292 5.75 34.17 -25.13
CA GLY A 292 6.73 35.13 -24.63
C GLY A 292 6.20 36.53 -24.34
N SER A 293 5.00 36.87 -24.83
CA SER A 293 4.40 38.20 -24.61
C SER A 293 4.02 38.43 -23.13
N LYS A 294 3.74 39.69 -22.76
CA LYS A 294 3.34 40.06 -21.39
C LYS A 294 1.96 39.53 -20.97
N THR A 295 1.02 39.46 -21.90
CA THR A 295 -0.37 39.00 -21.67
C THR A 295 -0.87 38.22 -22.88
N CYS A 296 -1.88 37.37 -22.71
CA CYS A 296 -2.55 36.72 -23.84
C CYS A 296 -3.73 37.58 -24.33
N ASN A 297 -3.72 37.94 -25.62
CA ASN A 297 -4.86 38.54 -26.31
C ASN A 297 -5.74 37.42 -26.86
N HIS A 298 -6.78 37.04 -26.13
CA HIS A 298 -7.59 35.87 -26.46
C HIS A 298 -8.27 36.01 -27.82
N LYS A 299 -8.25 34.93 -28.60
CA LYS A 299 -9.14 34.77 -29.74
C LYS A 299 -10.60 34.70 -29.22
N PRO A 300 -11.59 35.19 -29.99
CA PRO A 300 -12.99 35.15 -29.56
C PRO A 300 -13.44 33.74 -29.14
N GLY A 301 -14.04 33.62 -27.95
CA GLY A 301 -14.52 32.35 -27.40
C GLY A 301 -13.44 31.41 -26.83
N LYS A 302 -12.17 31.83 -26.81
CA LYS A 302 -11.08 31.06 -26.19
C LYS A 302 -10.89 31.46 -24.72
N PRO A 303 -10.44 30.52 -23.87
CA PRO A 303 -10.28 30.76 -22.45
C PRO A 303 -9.01 31.57 -22.14
N ASN A 304 -8.93 32.04 -20.89
CA ASN A 304 -7.69 32.55 -20.34
C ASN A 304 -6.58 31.52 -20.49
N THR A 305 -5.41 31.97 -20.97
CA THR A 305 -4.25 31.11 -21.17
C THR A 305 -3.04 31.80 -20.60
N CYS A 306 -2.38 31.09 -19.68
CA CYS A 306 -1.13 31.52 -19.12
C CYS A 306 -0.08 31.69 -20.22
N ILE A 307 0.53 32.88 -20.27
CA ILE A 307 1.57 33.16 -21.24
C ILE A 307 2.92 32.88 -20.59
N LEU A 308 3.76 32.07 -21.23
CA LEU A 308 5.16 31.86 -20.84
C LEU A 308 5.90 33.19 -20.96
N GLN A 309 5.70 34.11 -20.03
CA GLN A 309 6.19 35.48 -20.11
C GLN A 309 7.71 35.45 -20.21
N ASN A 310 8.28 36.15 -21.20
CA ASN A 310 9.71 36.08 -21.51
C ASN A 310 10.24 34.66 -21.80
N LYS A 311 9.35 33.73 -22.19
CA LYS A 311 9.63 32.29 -22.39
C LYS A 311 10.08 31.56 -21.11
N ASP A 312 9.75 32.12 -19.95
CA ASP A 312 10.12 31.56 -18.66
C ASP A 312 9.04 30.54 -18.20
N PRO A 313 9.38 29.23 -18.06
CA PRO A 313 8.45 28.20 -17.63
C PRO A 313 8.02 28.34 -16.17
N THR A 314 8.73 29.13 -15.35
CA THR A 314 8.36 29.37 -13.96
C THR A 314 7.18 30.34 -13.82
N LYS A 315 6.82 31.03 -14.90
CA LYS A 315 5.68 31.98 -14.93
C LYS A 315 4.34 31.30 -15.14
N CYS A 316 4.34 29.99 -15.39
CA CYS A 316 3.12 29.25 -15.60
C CYS A 316 2.93 28.11 -14.60
N PRO A 317 1.85 28.13 -13.80
CA PRO A 317 1.62 27.11 -12.77
C PRO A 317 1.51 25.67 -13.31
N HIS A 318 0.97 25.49 -14.52
CA HIS A 318 0.91 24.16 -15.15
C HIS A 318 2.28 23.65 -15.59
N THR A 319 3.17 24.52 -16.07
CA THR A 319 4.53 24.10 -16.48
C THR A 319 5.48 23.92 -15.31
N THR A 320 5.12 24.46 -14.13
CA THR A 320 5.79 24.12 -12.88
C THR A 320 5.20 22.89 -12.19
N GLY A 321 4.07 22.38 -12.69
CA GLY A 321 3.30 21.30 -12.06
C GLY A 321 2.67 21.68 -10.72
N ARG A 322 2.58 22.98 -10.43
CA ARG A 322 1.93 23.52 -9.22
C ARG A 322 0.45 23.82 -9.40
N ALA A 323 -0.12 23.47 -10.56
CA ALA A 323 -1.54 23.65 -10.83
C ALA A 323 -2.21 22.48 -11.53
N ILE A 324 -3.53 22.40 -11.33
CA ILE A 324 -4.42 21.45 -11.99
C ILE A 324 -5.74 22.14 -12.38
N ASP A 325 -6.38 21.62 -13.42
CA ASP A 325 -7.75 21.98 -13.81
C ASP A 325 -8.69 20.81 -13.48
N ALA A 326 -9.60 21.00 -12.54
CA ALA A 326 -10.49 19.96 -12.01
C ALA A 326 -11.97 20.36 -12.01
N TRP A 327 -12.84 19.36 -12.17
CA TRP A 327 -14.28 19.52 -12.34
C TRP A 327 -15.07 18.51 -11.51
N GLY A 328 -16.26 18.92 -11.08
CA GLY A 328 -17.24 18.06 -10.45
C GLY A 328 -18.10 17.32 -11.48
N PHE A 329 -18.23 16.00 -11.29
CA PHE A 329 -19.12 15.15 -12.08
C PHE A 329 -20.17 14.50 -11.18
N ARG A 330 -21.38 14.30 -11.69
CA ARG A 330 -22.47 13.61 -10.98
C ARG A 330 -23.21 12.74 -12.00
N ASN A 331 -23.50 11.49 -11.64
CA ASN A 331 -24.15 10.51 -12.52
C ASN A 331 -23.46 10.32 -13.89
N GLY A 332 -22.12 10.48 -13.94
CA GLY A 332 -21.33 10.32 -15.17
C GLY A 332 -21.25 11.57 -16.05
N GLU A 333 -21.95 12.66 -15.69
CA GLU A 333 -21.95 13.91 -16.45
C GLU A 333 -21.20 15.02 -15.70
N GLN A 334 -20.55 15.90 -16.46
CA GLN A 334 -19.92 17.10 -15.92
C GLN A 334 -21.00 18.06 -15.45
N CYS A 335 -20.98 18.48 -14.18
CA CYS A 335 -22.10 19.24 -13.61
C CYS A 335 -22.24 20.67 -14.18
N ILE A 336 -21.16 21.23 -14.73
CA ILE A 336 -21.18 22.49 -15.47
C ILE A 336 -20.04 22.53 -16.47
N SER A 337 -20.32 22.90 -17.72
CA SER A 337 -19.31 22.92 -18.77
C SER A 337 -18.43 24.18 -18.70
N ARG A 338 -17.22 24.08 -19.25
CA ARG A 338 -16.31 25.24 -19.37
C ARG A 338 -16.95 26.40 -20.15
N ALA A 339 -17.70 26.10 -21.20
CA ALA A 339 -18.35 27.11 -22.04
C ALA A 339 -19.42 27.89 -21.26
N GLU A 340 -20.17 27.22 -20.37
CA GLU A 340 -21.13 27.87 -19.49
C GLU A 340 -20.44 28.71 -18.42
N CYS A 341 -19.35 28.19 -17.83
CA CYS A 341 -18.59 28.91 -16.83
C CYS A 341 -17.98 30.22 -17.36
N ILE A 342 -17.47 30.22 -18.59
CA ILE A 342 -16.92 31.42 -19.23
C ILE A 342 -18.02 32.49 -19.43
N LYS A 343 -19.26 32.09 -19.69
CA LYS A 343 -20.39 33.02 -19.84
C LYS A 343 -20.82 33.65 -18.51
N ASN A 344 -20.77 32.89 -17.42
CA ASN A 344 -21.17 33.36 -16.10
C ASN A 344 -20.37 32.64 -15.00
N MET A 345 -19.30 33.31 -14.53
CA MET A 345 -18.41 32.75 -13.52
C MET A 345 -19.06 32.61 -12.13
N VAL A 346 -20.03 33.49 -11.80
CA VAL A 346 -20.78 33.40 -10.54
C VAL A 346 -21.60 32.11 -10.53
N LYS A 347 -22.38 31.87 -11.59
CA LYS A 347 -23.15 30.64 -11.76
C LYS A 347 -22.27 29.40 -11.79
N CYS A 348 -21.04 29.51 -12.32
CA CYS A 348 -20.08 28.42 -12.29
C CYS A 348 -19.69 28.01 -10.87
N ARG A 349 -19.38 28.99 -10.02
CA ARG A 349 -18.93 28.75 -8.64
C ARG A 349 -20.09 28.39 -7.70
N GLU A 350 -21.30 28.83 -8.02
CA GLU A 350 -22.53 28.48 -7.28
C GLU A 350 -23.13 27.14 -7.71
N ASN A 351 -22.66 26.54 -8.82
CA ASN A 351 -23.07 25.20 -9.21
C ASN A 351 -22.72 24.20 -8.10
N GLU A 352 -23.71 23.49 -7.57
CA GLU A 352 -23.58 22.65 -6.38
C GLU A 352 -22.38 21.69 -6.44
N CYS A 353 -22.16 20.99 -7.57
CA CYS A 353 -21.04 20.06 -7.68
C CYS A 353 -19.70 20.78 -7.77
N GLN A 354 -19.60 21.85 -8.57
CA GLN A 354 -18.35 22.58 -8.73
C GLN A 354 -17.99 23.32 -7.44
N ALA A 355 -18.98 23.86 -6.74
CA ALA A 355 -18.84 24.45 -5.41
C ALA A 355 -18.29 23.45 -4.41
N ALA A 356 -18.80 22.20 -4.42
CA ALA A 356 -18.29 21.12 -3.59
C ALA A 356 -16.81 20.82 -3.88
N VAL A 357 -16.45 20.70 -5.16
CA VAL A 357 -15.04 20.51 -5.57
C VAL A 357 -14.17 21.65 -5.08
N ILE A 358 -14.59 22.90 -5.28
CA ILE A 358 -13.83 24.07 -4.84
C ILE A 358 -13.64 24.07 -3.33
N ALA A 359 -14.69 23.78 -2.56
CA ALA A 359 -14.64 23.71 -1.10
C ALA A 359 -13.65 22.65 -0.61
N GLU A 360 -13.66 21.46 -1.23
CA GLU A 360 -12.84 20.34 -0.76
C GLU A 360 -11.39 20.46 -1.17
N MET A 361 -11.14 20.93 -2.39
CA MET A 361 -9.79 21.30 -2.83
C MET A 361 -9.17 22.36 -1.90
N ARG A 362 -9.95 23.36 -1.49
CA ARG A 362 -9.52 24.38 -0.51
C ARG A 362 -9.20 23.80 0.86
N ARG A 363 -10.00 22.87 1.37
CA ARG A 363 -9.70 22.17 2.64
C ARG A 363 -8.40 21.38 2.57
N GLN A 364 -8.06 20.85 1.40
CA GLN A 364 -6.79 20.15 1.16
C GLN A 364 -5.61 21.10 0.87
N GLY A 365 -5.81 22.41 1.02
CA GLY A 365 -4.76 23.42 0.90
C GLY A 365 -4.43 23.85 -0.53
N PHE A 366 -5.31 23.57 -1.50
CA PHE A 366 -5.23 24.22 -2.80
C PHE A 366 -5.91 25.58 -2.75
N CYS A 367 -5.31 26.60 -3.36
CA CYS A 367 -6.03 27.84 -3.63
C CYS A 367 -6.81 27.71 -4.94
N ASN A 368 -7.84 28.54 -5.13
CA ASN A 368 -8.65 28.56 -6.36
C ASN A 368 -8.73 29.97 -6.93
N ILE A 369 -8.57 30.11 -8.25
CA ILE A 369 -8.58 31.42 -8.92
C ILE A 369 -10.03 31.88 -9.17
N PRO A 370 -10.40 33.11 -8.80
CA PRO A 370 -11.76 33.63 -8.99
C PRO A 370 -12.25 33.69 -10.45
N SER A 371 -11.34 33.92 -11.40
CA SER A 371 -11.65 33.97 -12.83
C SER A 371 -11.68 32.60 -13.51
N GLU A 372 -11.28 31.53 -12.81
CA GLU A 372 -11.18 30.17 -13.35
C GLU A 372 -11.58 29.18 -12.26
N ALA A 373 -12.89 28.97 -12.09
CA ALA A 373 -13.45 28.10 -11.04
C ALA A 373 -12.94 26.65 -11.06
N TRP A 374 -12.37 26.20 -12.18
CA TRP A 374 -11.77 24.88 -12.35
C TRP A 374 -10.28 24.84 -12.01
N HIS A 375 -9.60 25.99 -11.88
CA HIS A 375 -8.15 26.06 -11.74
C HIS A 375 -7.73 26.10 -10.27
N PHE A 376 -6.84 25.19 -9.89
CA PHE A 376 -6.35 25.04 -8.53
C PHE A 376 -4.83 25.04 -8.49
N GLU A 377 -4.24 25.71 -7.50
CA GLU A 377 -2.78 25.76 -7.34
C GLU A 377 -2.36 25.37 -5.92
N LYS A 378 -1.17 24.76 -5.80
CA LYS A 378 -0.54 24.45 -4.51
C LYS A 378 0.99 24.33 -4.66
N PRO A 379 1.80 25.20 -4.01
CA PRO A 379 1.37 26.44 -3.36
C PRO A 379 0.83 27.45 -4.37
N ALA A 380 0.20 28.52 -3.88
CA ALA A 380 -0.29 29.61 -4.73
C ALA A 380 0.87 30.27 -5.50
N MET A 381 0.71 30.39 -6.82
CA MET A 381 1.62 31.09 -7.73
C MET A 381 0.96 32.33 -8.34
N SER A 382 -0.34 32.27 -8.59
CA SER A 382 -1.13 33.38 -9.11
C SER A 382 -1.55 34.32 -7.98
N ALA A 383 -1.39 35.63 -8.19
CA ALA A 383 -1.67 36.65 -7.18
C ALA A 383 -3.11 36.64 -6.64
N ASN A 384 -4.08 36.19 -7.45
CA ASN A 384 -5.48 36.13 -7.07
C ASN A 384 -5.93 34.74 -6.61
N CYS A 385 -5.01 33.79 -6.41
CA CYS A 385 -5.36 32.46 -5.97
C CYS A 385 -5.65 32.48 -4.46
N THR A 386 -6.92 32.21 -4.09
CA THR A 386 -7.43 32.34 -2.70
C THR A 386 -8.07 31.07 -2.19
#